data_AF-A0A7X6JN33-F1
#
_entry.id   AF-A0A7X6JN33-F1
#
_cell.length_a   1.000
_cell.length_b   1.000
_cell.length_c   1.000
_cell.angle_alpha   90.00
_cell.angle_beta   90.00
_cell.angle_gamma   90.00
#
_symmetry.space_group_name_H-M   'P 1'
#
loop_
_entity.id
_entity.type
_entity.pdbx_description
1 polymer ?
#
loop_
_entity_poly.entity_id
_entity_poly.type
_entity_poly.pdbx_seq_one_letter_code
_entity_poly.pdbx_strand_id
1 'polypeptide(L)'
;MKRKTTLLIISTSSALILGLWLGAWYVGTEQTVIRQFTSQPLADVFSSINALFAGFAFCGVILTVYLQIQELQDTREVLAETAKANNTTAEYAKENAIVELFQTYCSDYFQNVKNSSMNILIPAMASRGYFDFVISRFFVAEQLSLSEADWPRISLVSRYSTFEEFKENEQHDRYKLDELINFFTILAYQKDAGDVIARCDFSYSWWRPMFWMIAIAQELRYDNSPTIQKYGTALYFKEVVKMLDEAYALKPIETGIELVDLIKEHPKLSKQYQLDDLHKLPEQWEKTQ
;
A
#
# COMPACT_ATOMS: atom_id res chain seq x y z
N MET A 1 -0.67 18.81 39.91
CA MET A 1 -0.37 19.70 41.07
C MET A 1 -0.06 21.10 40.57
N LYS A 2 -0.59 22.18 41.17
CA LYS A 2 -0.38 23.56 40.66
C LYS A 2 1.06 24.03 40.94
N ARG A 3 1.73 24.62 39.93
CA ARG A 3 3.13 25.11 39.98
C ARG A 3 3.48 25.97 41.21
N LYS A 4 2.53 26.77 41.71
CA LYS A 4 2.71 27.59 42.92
C LYS A 4 2.85 26.74 44.19
N THR A 5 2.13 25.64 44.31
CA THR A 5 2.16 24.75 45.48
C THR A 5 3.48 23.98 45.55
N THR A 6 3.99 23.53 44.41
CA THR A 6 5.30 22.86 44.32
C THR A 6 6.45 23.78 44.73
N LEU A 7 6.46 25.02 44.22
CA LEU A 7 7.47 26.01 44.57
C LEU A 7 7.44 26.39 46.06
N LEU A 8 6.24 26.48 46.64
CA LEU A 8 6.08 26.76 48.06
C LEU A 8 6.69 25.64 48.92
N ILE A 9 6.39 24.38 48.60
CA ILE A 9 6.91 23.19 49.31
C ILE A 9 8.43 23.13 49.22
N ILE A 10 9.00 23.34 48.03
CA ILE A 10 10.47 23.31 47.85
C ILE A 10 11.12 24.41 48.69
N SER A 11 10.56 25.62 48.68
CA SER A 11 11.08 26.77 49.44
C SER A 11 11.03 26.53 50.95
N THR A 12 9.89 26.08 51.50
CA THR A 12 9.77 25.78 52.93
C THR A 12 10.68 24.62 53.34
N SER A 13 10.76 23.55 52.54
CA SER A 13 11.66 22.41 52.83
C SER A 13 13.13 22.85 52.90
N SER A 14 13.56 23.68 51.94
CA SER A 14 14.93 24.16 51.85
C SER A 14 15.29 25.10 53.01
N ALA A 15 14.37 25.99 53.38
CA ALA A 15 14.54 26.87 54.54
C ALA A 15 14.64 26.07 55.86
N LEU A 16 13.87 24.98 55.98
CA LEU A 16 13.87 24.12 57.17
C LEU A 16 15.18 23.32 57.29
N ILE A 17 15.70 22.79 56.18
CA ILE A 17 17.02 22.12 56.14
C ILE A 17 18.15 23.10 56.47
N LEU A 18 18.15 24.29 55.86
CA LEU A 18 19.14 25.34 56.16
C LEU A 18 19.06 25.79 57.62
N GLY A 19 17.85 25.95 58.16
CA GLY A 19 17.62 26.31 59.56
C GLY A 19 18.13 25.24 60.53
N LEU A 20 17.85 23.96 60.26
CA LEU A 20 18.37 22.83 61.04
C LEU A 20 19.90 22.76 60.98
N TRP A 21 20.49 23.02 59.81
CA TRP A 21 21.94 23.00 59.63
C TRP A 21 22.63 24.16 60.35
N LEU A 22 22.12 25.38 60.23
CA LEU A 22 22.63 26.56 60.95
C LEU A 22 22.45 26.43 62.47
N GLY A 23 21.31 25.87 62.91
CA GLY A 23 21.05 25.58 64.32
C GLY A 23 22.02 24.53 64.86
N ALA A 24 22.23 23.44 64.14
CA ALA A 24 23.21 22.41 64.48
C ALA A 24 24.64 22.97 64.56
N TRP A 25 25.04 23.83 63.61
CA TRP A 25 26.33 24.50 63.62
C TRP A 25 26.50 25.39 64.86
N TYR A 26 25.54 26.29 65.10
CA TYR A 26 25.58 27.25 66.22
C TYR A 26 25.69 26.53 67.57
N VAL A 27 24.89 25.48 67.74
CA VAL A 27 24.87 24.63 68.93
C VAL A 27 26.17 23.82 69.08
N GLY A 28 26.80 23.40 67.98
CA GLY A 28 28.10 22.72 67.99
C GLY A 28 29.28 23.63 68.39
N THR A 29 29.18 24.94 68.14
CA THR A 29 30.21 25.92 68.51
C THR A 29 30.19 26.32 69.99
N GLU A 30 29.05 26.23 70.68
CA GLU A 30 28.94 26.47 72.13
C GLU A 30 29.03 25.16 72.94
N GLN A 31 30.24 24.63 73.12
CA GLN A 31 30.48 23.36 73.84
C GLN A 31 30.12 23.38 75.35
N THR A 32 29.92 24.55 75.95
CA THR A 32 29.73 24.73 77.41
C THR A 32 28.32 24.40 77.90
N VAL A 33 27.28 24.57 77.07
CA VAL A 33 25.87 24.41 77.48
C VAL A 33 25.39 22.95 77.36
N ILE A 34 25.88 22.19 76.38
CA ILE A 34 25.41 20.82 76.12
C ILE A 34 26.01 19.79 77.08
N ARG A 35 27.24 20.00 77.54
CA ARG A 35 27.92 19.11 78.51
C ARG A 35 27.18 19.00 79.85
N GLN A 36 26.22 19.88 80.15
CA GLN A 36 25.37 19.80 81.34
C GLN A 36 24.18 18.83 81.19
N PHE A 37 23.75 18.51 79.96
CA PHE A 37 22.54 17.71 79.71
C PHE A 37 22.82 16.32 79.11
N THR A 38 24.01 16.07 78.56
CA THR A 38 24.39 14.76 78.01
C THR A 38 25.88 14.48 78.18
N SER A 39 26.22 13.23 78.50
CA SER A 39 27.59 12.72 78.63
C SER A 39 28.16 12.14 77.33
N GLN A 40 27.34 12.03 76.28
CA GLN A 40 27.78 11.53 74.98
C GLN A 40 28.60 12.57 74.21
N PRO A 41 29.62 12.15 73.44
CA PRO A 41 30.33 13.05 72.55
C PRO A 41 29.35 13.73 71.58
N LEU A 42 29.40 15.07 71.51
CA LEU A 42 28.61 15.87 70.55
C LEU A 42 28.72 15.34 69.11
N ALA A 43 29.89 14.78 68.75
CA ALA A 43 30.13 14.14 67.47
C ALA A 43 29.17 12.97 67.17
N ASP A 44 28.78 12.17 68.17
CA ASP A 44 27.88 11.03 67.98
C ASP A 44 26.42 11.47 67.78
N VAL A 45 26.01 12.56 68.44
CA VAL A 45 24.68 13.18 68.27
C VAL A 45 24.55 13.82 66.88
N PHE A 46 25.59 14.51 66.40
CA PHE A 46 25.59 15.04 65.03
C PHE A 46 25.70 13.93 63.97
N SER A 47 26.43 12.86 64.25
CA SER A 47 26.53 11.68 63.38
C SER A 47 25.17 10.99 63.22
N SER A 48 24.42 10.82 64.31
CA SER A 48 23.07 10.22 64.28
C SER A 48 22.04 11.11 63.58
N ILE A 49 22.11 12.44 63.73
CA ILE A 49 21.28 13.38 62.96
C ILE A 49 21.62 13.33 61.45
N ASN A 50 22.90 13.29 61.10
CA ASN A 50 23.33 13.15 59.70
C ASN A 50 22.89 11.82 59.09
N ALA A 51 22.93 10.72 59.86
CA ALA A 51 22.40 9.43 59.44
C ALA A 51 20.88 9.47 59.20
N LEU A 52 20.13 10.21 60.02
CA LEU A 52 18.69 10.44 59.81
C LEU A 52 18.41 11.23 58.53
N PHE A 53 19.17 12.30 58.27
CA PHE A 53 19.05 13.06 57.01
C PHE A 53 19.41 12.21 55.78
N ALA A 54 20.46 11.39 55.86
CA ALA A 54 20.82 10.45 54.80
C ALA A 54 19.71 9.42 54.57
N GLY A 55 19.07 8.90 55.63
CA GLY A 55 17.91 8.01 55.54
C GLY A 55 16.70 8.68 54.89
N PHE A 56 16.39 9.94 55.23
CA PHE A 56 15.30 10.70 54.59
C PHE A 56 15.59 11.00 53.11
N ALA A 57 16.83 11.35 52.76
CA ALA A 57 17.23 11.54 51.37
C ALA A 57 17.07 10.23 50.57
N PHE A 58 17.48 9.10 51.14
CA PHE A 58 17.30 7.78 50.53
C PHE A 58 15.82 7.40 50.36
N CYS A 59 14.98 7.69 51.34
CA CYS A 59 13.53 7.52 51.24
C CYS A 59 12.93 8.36 50.10
N GLY A 60 13.40 9.61 49.94
CA GLY A 60 13.03 10.46 48.80
C GLY A 60 13.41 9.83 47.46
N VAL A 61 14.61 9.23 47.35
CA VAL A 61 15.04 8.52 46.14
C VAL A 61 14.13 7.32 45.86
N ILE A 62 13.83 6.47 46.86
CA ILE A 62 12.91 5.33 46.68
C ILE A 62 11.54 5.80 46.18
N LEU A 63 11.01 6.86 46.78
CA LEU A 63 9.70 7.40 46.41
C LEU A 63 9.70 7.96 44.98
N THR A 64 10.76 8.65 44.57
CA THR A 64 10.89 9.13 43.18
C THR A 64 11.00 7.99 42.18
N VAL A 65 11.77 6.93 42.47
CA VAL A 65 11.84 5.73 41.62
C VAL A 65 10.48 5.05 41.51
N TYR A 66 9.75 4.93 42.63
CA TYR A 66 8.40 4.37 42.63
C TYR A 66 7.44 5.17 41.73
N LEU A 67 7.43 6.50 41.85
CA LEU A 67 6.60 7.36 41.00
C LEU A 67 7.00 7.29 39.53
N GLN A 68 8.30 7.23 39.22
CA GLN A 68 8.78 7.07 37.85
C GLN A 68 8.35 5.73 37.24
N ILE A 69 8.38 4.64 38.01
CA ILE A 69 7.89 3.33 37.58
C ILE A 69 6.39 3.39 37.26
N GLN A 70 5.61 4.04 38.13
CA GLN A 70 4.18 4.21 37.91
C GLN A 70 3.89 5.04 36.65
N GLU A 71 4.54 6.20 36.47
CA GLU A 71 4.39 7.01 35.25
C GLU A 71 4.76 6.23 33.99
N LEU A 72 5.80 5.40 34.03
CA LEU A 72 6.18 4.54 32.91
C LEU A 72 5.12 3.47 32.61
N GLN A 73 4.49 2.89 33.63
CA GLN A 73 3.41 1.93 33.47
C GLN A 73 2.19 2.59 32.83
N ASP A 74 1.76 3.74 33.36
CA ASP A 74 0.63 4.52 32.82
C ASP A 74 0.89 4.95 31.37
N THR A 75 2.12 5.41 31.07
CA THR A 75 2.53 5.77 29.69
C THR A 75 2.45 4.56 28.76
N ARG A 76 2.88 3.37 29.20
CA ARG A 76 2.80 2.15 28.39
C ARG A 76 1.35 1.76 28.10
N GLU A 77 0.46 1.89 29.07
CA GLU A 77 -0.97 1.59 28.89
C GLU A 77 -1.60 2.54 27.86
N VAL A 78 -1.39 3.85 27.99
CA VAL A 78 -1.90 4.84 27.03
C VAL A 78 -1.33 4.62 25.62
N LEU A 79 -0.05 4.28 25.50
CA LEU A 79 0.55 3.94 24.21
C LEU A 79 -0.06 2.67 23.60
N ALA A 80 -0.34 1.66 24.42
CA ALA A 80 -1.00 0.44 23.98
C ALA A 80 -2.44 0.69 23.51
N GLU A 81 -3.20 1.51 24.24
CA GLU A 81 -4.54 1.93 23.83
C GLU A 81 -4.52 2.74 22.53
N THR A 82 -3.57 3.67 22.39
CA THR A 82 -3.40 4.48 21.18
C THR A 82 -3.00 3.61 19.98
N ALA A 83 -2.09 2.66 20.18
CA ALA A 83 -1.69 1.71 19.13
C ALA A 83 -2.88 0.84 18.70
N LYS A 84 -3.70 0.37 19.65
CA LYS A 84 -4.92 -0.40 19.36
C LYS A 84 -5.93 0.43 18.59
N ALA A 85 -6.20 1.66 19.02
CA ALA A 85 -7.12 2.57 18.31
C ALA A 85 -6.63 2.86 16.88
N ASN A 86 -5.33 3.13 16.70
CA ASN A 86 -4.75 3.35 15.38
C ASN A 86 -4.88 2.12 14.47
N ASN A 87 -4.65 0.92 14.98
CA ASN A 87 -4.82 -0.32 14.22
C ASN A 87 -6.27 -0.49 13.78
N THR A 88 -7.24 -0.29 14.68
CA THR A 88 -8.66 -0.37 14.34
C THR A 88 -9.07 0.69 13.31
N THR A 89 -8.58 1.92 13.42
CA THR A 89 -8.81 2.96 12.40
C THR A 89 -8.21 2.59 11.05
N ALA A 90 -7.02 1.99 11.03
CA ALA A 90 -6.40 1.52 9.79
C ALA A 90 -7.19 0.37 9.16
N GLU A 91 -7.72 -0.56 9.95
CA GLU A 91 -8.61 -1.63 9.48
C GLU A 91 -9.89 -1.06 8.86
N TYR A 92 -10.57 -0.13 9.53
CA TYR A 92 -11.77 0.51 8.95
C TYR A 92 -11.46 1.28 7.66
N ALA A 93 -10.31 1.97 7.60
CA ALA A 93 -9.88 2.65 6.38
C ALA A 93 -9.64 1.66 5.23
N LYS A 94 -9.05 0.49 5.51
CA LYS A 94 -8.89 -0.59 4.53
C LYS A 94 -10.25 -1.11 4.05
N GLU A 95 -11.20 -1.35 4.95
CA GLU A 95 -12.54 -1.83 4.59
C GLU A 95 -13.30 -0.83 3.72
N ASN A 96 -13.26 0.46 4.09
CA ASN A 96 -13.88 1.52 3.29
C ASN A 96 -13.26 1.61 1.90
N ALA A 97 -11.94 1.51 1.78
CA ALA A 97 -11.26 1.53 0.49
C ALA A 97 -11.69 0.36 -0.43
N ILE A 98 -11.92 -0.83 0.14
CA ILE A 98 -12.43 -2.00 -0.61
C ILE A 98 -13.85 -1.72 -1.12
N VAL A 99 -14.72 -1.20 -0.25
CA VAL A 99 -16.10 -0.87 -0.62
C VAL A 99 -16.14 0.21 -1.70
N GLU A 100 -15.34 1.27 -1.57
CA GLU A 100 -15.22 2.34 -2.56
C GLU A 100 -14.72 1.82 -3.91
N LEU A 101 -13.73 0.92 -3.92
CA LEU A 101 -13.22 0.30 -5.14
C LEU A 101 -14.30 -0.53 -5.84
N PHE A 102 -15.03 -1.35 -5.07
CA PHE A 102 -16.13 -2.14 -5.59
C PHE A 102 -17.27 -1.26 -6.12
N GLN A 103 -17.66 -0.22 -5.39
CA GLN A 103 -18.67 0.74 -5.82
C GLN A 103 -18.24 1.46 -7.11
N THR A 104 -16.96 1.83 -7.22
CA THR A 104 -16.40 2.41 -8.43
C THR A 104 -16.49 1.43 -9.60
N TYR A 105 -16.09 0.17 -9.41
CA TYR A 105 -16.19 -0.87 -10.43
C TYR A 105 -17.62 -1.14 -10.89
N CYS A 106 -18.59 -1.05 -9.97
CA CYS A 106 -20.01 -1.23 -10.25
C CYS A 106 -20.72 0.03 -10.75
N SER A 107 -20.06 1.20 -10.74
CA SER A 107 -20.67 2.46 -11.16
C SER A 107 -21.07 2.46 -12.64
N ASP A 108 -22.07 3.26 -12.99
CA ASP A 108 -22.52 3.43 -14.39
C ASP A 108 -21.38 3.90 -15.29
N TYR A 109 -20.52 4.78 -14.77
CA TYR A 109 -19.31 5.22 -15.46
C TYR A 109 -18.42 4.03 -15.82
N PHE A 110 -18.10 3.18 -14.85
CA PHE A 110 -17.19 2.07 -15.07
C PHE A 110 -17.83 0.92 -15.87
N GLN A 111 -19.15 0.76 -15.83
CA GLN A 111 -19.83 -0.13 -16.79
C GLN A 111 -19.64 0.34 -18.23
N ASN A 112 -19.66 1.66 -18.49
CA ASN A 112 -19.32 2.19 -19.81
C ASN A 112 -17.86 1.93 -20.17
N VAL A 113 -16.93 2.10 -19.23
CA VAL A 113 -15.50 1.76 -19.43
C VAL A 113 -15.36 0.30 -19.86
N LYS A 114 -16.02 -0.64 -19.17
CA LYS A 114 -16.01 -2.07 -19.51
C LYS A 114 -16.60 -2.34 -20.89
N ASN A 115 -17.74 -1.74 -21.21
CA ASN A 115 -18.42 -1.92 -22.50
C ASN A 115 -17.56 -1.40 -23.67
N SER A 116 -17.04 -0.18 -23.56
CA SER A 116 -16.14 0.40 -24.56
C SER A 116 -14.83 -0.39 -24.69
N SER A 117 -14.25 -0.85 -23.59
CA SER A 117 -13.07 -1.73 -23.64
C SER A 117 -13.36 -3.03 -24.40
N MET A 118 -14.54 -3.62 -24.22
CA MET A 118 -14.95 -4.81 -24.96
C MET A 118 -15.13 -4.57 -26.45
N ASN A 119 -15.58 -3.37 -26.86
CA ASN A 119 -15.66 -3.00 -28.28
C ASN A 119 -14.28 -2.94 -28.96
N ILE A 120 -13.19 -2.88 -28.20
CA ILE A 120 -11.81 -2.96 -28.69
C ILE A 120 -11.28 -4.38 -28.58
N LEU A 121 -11.39 -4.97 -27.40
CA LEU A 121 -10.80 -6.28 -27.13
C LEU A 121 -11.42 -7.38 -27.99
N ILE A 122 -12.74 -7.41 -28.13
CA ILE A 122 -13.43 -8.47 -28.88
C ILE A 122 -13.02 -8.45 -30.37
N PRO A 123 -13.09 -7.31 -31.10
CA PRO A 123 -12.55 -7.24 -32.45
C PRO A 123 -11.06 -7.56 -32.56
N ALA A 124 -10.26 -7.22 -31.55
CA ALA A 124 -8.83 -7.55 -31.54
C ALA A 124 -8.60 -9.07 -31.42
N MET A 125 -9.50 -9.80 -30.75
CA MET A 125 -9.45 -11.27 -30.79
C MET A 125 -9.85 -11.80 -32.17
N ALA A 126 -10.81 -11.14 -32.82
CA ALA A 126 -11.32 -11.59 -34.12
C ALA A 126 -10.39 -11.29 -35.29
N SER A 127 -9.56 -10.25 -35.24
CA SER A 127 -8.59 -9.89 -36.30
C SER A 127 -7.20 -9.66 -35.70
N ARG A 128 -6.20 -10.39 -36.22
CA ARG A 128 -4.81 -10.15 -35.84
C ARG A 128 -4.30 -8.79 -36.29
N GLY A 129 -4.64 -8.35 -37.51
CA GLY A 129 -4.22 -7.04 -38.03
C GLY A 129 -4.71 -5.89 -37.15
N TYR A 130 -5.96 -5.97 -36.71
CA TYR A 130 -6.52 -5.00 -35.77
C TYR A 130 -5.90 -5.11 -34.37
N PHE A 131 -5.62 -6.31 -33.88
CA PHE A 131 -4.87 -6.48 -32.63
C PHE A 131 -3.51 -5.80 -32.69
N ASP A 132 -2.72 -6.05 -33.73
CA ASP A 132 -1.40 -5.44 -33.89
C ASP A 132 -1.49 -3.91 -34.00
N PHE A 133 -2.55 -3.41 -34.65
CA PHE A 133 -2.88 -1.98 -34.63
C PHE A 133 -3.10 -1.47 -33.20
N VAL A 134 -3.95 -2.11 -32.40
CA VAL A 134 -4.21 -1.71 -31.00
C VAL A 134 -2.92 -1.74 -30.18
N ILE A 135 -2.12 -2.81 -30.31
CA ILE A 135 -0.85 -2.94 -29.60
C ILE A 135 0.12 -1.80 -29.97
N SER A 136 0.16 -1.42 -31.25
CA SER A 136 1.00 -0.32 -31.70
C SER A 136 0.63 1.03 -31.07
N ARG A 137 -0.62 1.21 -30.63
CA ARG A 137 -1.10 2.46 -30.00
C ARG A 137 -0.65 2.65 -28.56
N PHE A 138 -0.14 1.61 -27.89
CA PHE A 138 0.52 1.77 -26.59
C PHE A 138 1.91 2.40 -26.69
N PHE A 139 2.46 2.53 -27.91
CA PHE A 139 3.77 3.10 -28.15
C PHE A 139 3.66 4.43 -28.91
N VAL A 140 4.58 5.35 -28.60
CA VAL A 140 4.65 6.65 -29.27
C VAL A 140 5.31 6.52 -30.66
N ALA A 141 6.14 5.50 -30.86
CA ALA A 141 6.83 5.22 -32.11
C ALA A 141 6.20 4.03 -32.86
N GLU A 142 6.37 4.03 -34.19
CA GLU A 142 5.98 2.91 -35.08
C GLU A 142 4.50 2.53 -34.97
N GLN A 143 3.61 3.51 -34.90
CA GLN A 143 2.16 3.27 -34.87
C GLN A 143 1.65 2.77 -36.22
N LEU A 144 0.83 1.72 -36.21
CA LEU A 144 0.23 1.15 -37.41
C LEU A 144 -1.07 1.89 -37.78
N SER A 145 -1.41 1.91 -39.07
CA SER A 145 -2.69 2.42 -39.57
C SER A 145 -3.78 1.37 -39.47
N LEU A 146 -5.02 1.79 -39.17
CA LEU A 146 -6.17 0.90 -39.20
C LEU A 146 -6.49 0.53 -40.66
N SER A 147 -6.51 -0.77 -40.97
CA SER A 147 -6.74 -1.28 -42.32
C SER A 147 -8.21 -1.68 -42.52
N GLU A 148 -8.80 -1.29 -43.64
CA GLU A 148 -10.14 -1.75 -44.04
C GLU A 148 -10.16 -3.24 -44.36
N ALA A 149 -9.00 -3.84 -44.68
CA ALA A 149 -8.88 -5.27 -44.93
C ALA A 149 -9.22 -6.14 -43.71
N ASP A 150 -9.15 -5.57 -42.49
CA ASP A 150 -9.51 -6.26 -41.24
C ASP A 150 -11.02 -6.26 -40.97
N TRP A 151 -11.76 -5.36 -41.62
CA TRP A 151 -13.21 -5.15 -41.39
C TRP A 151 -14.08 -6.41 -41.55
N PRO A 152 -13.86 -7.28 -42.56
CA PRO A 152 -14.66 -8.49 -42.71
C PRO A 152 -14.65 -9.39 -41.48
N ARG A 153 -13.52 -9.46 -40.75
CA ARG A 153 -13.44 -10.22 -39.49
C ARG A 153 -13.99 -9.42 -38.31
N ILE A 154 -13.67 -8.14 -38.22
CA ILE A 154 -14.17 -7.24 -37.15
C ILE A 154 -15.70 -7.20 -37.12
N SER A 155 -16.34 -7.04 -38.28
CA SER A 155 -17.80 -6.88 -38.40
C SER A 155 -18.61 -8.09 -37.92
N LEU A 156 -18.00 -9.27 -37.80
CA LEU A 156 -18.65 -10.47 -37.24
C LEU A 156 -18.94 -10.35 -35.74
N VAL A 157 -18.17 -9.51 -35.04
CA VAL A 157 -18.20 -9.41 -33.57
C VAL A 157 -18.34 -7.96 -33.07
N SER A 158 -18.18 -6.99 -33.97
CA SER A 158 -18.35 -5.57 -33.67
C SER A 158 -19.83 -5.21 -33.50
N ARG A 159 -20.09 -4.24 -32.64
CA ARG A 159 -21.42 -3.63 -32.52
C ARG A 159 -21.70 -2.58 -33.61
N TYR A 160 -20.65 -2.10 -34.26
CA TYR A 160 -20.74 -1.05 -35.28
C TYR A 160 -21.14 -1.65 -36.62
N SER A 161 -21.92 -0.90 -37.40
CA SER A 161 -22.50 -1.42 -38.64
C SER A 161 -21.57 -1.26 -39.84
N THR A 162 -20.67 -0.27 -39.81
CA THR A 162 -19.76 0.06 -40.92
C THR A 162 -18.34 0.28 -40.42
N PHE A 163 -17.36 0.12 -41.32
CA PHE A 163 -15.95 0.40 -41.03
C PHE A 163 -15.74 1.87 -40.64
N GLU A 164 -16.45 2.79 -41.28
CA GLU A 164 -16.35 4.23 -41.00
C GLU A 164 -16.86 4.57 -39.60
N GLU A 165 -18.01 4.01 -39.20
CA GLU A 165 -18.54 4.20 -37.85
C GLU A 165 -17.59 3.62 -36.80
N PHE A 166 -17.04 2.43 -37.06
CA PHE A 166 -16.05 1.81 -36.20
C PHE A 166 -14.79 2.69 -36.06
N LYS A 167 -14.24 3.14 -37.18
CA LYS A 167 -13.04 3.98 -37.23
C LYS A 167 -13.21 5.32 -36.51
N GLU A 168 -14.36 5.95 -36.63
CA GLU A 168 -14.67 7.21 -35.93
C GLU A 168 -14.73 7.03 -34.41
N ASN A 169 -15.24 5.89 -33.94
CA ASN A 169 -15.42 5.63 -32.51
C ASN A 169 -14.27 4.84 -31.86
N GLU A 170 -13.40 4.20 -32.66
CA GLU A 170 -12.34 3.30 -32.18
C GLU A 170 -11.45 3.98 -31.14
N GLN A 171 -11.00 5.20 -31.44
CA GLN A 171 -10.10 5.93 -30.55
C GLN A 171 -10.75 6.24 -29.21
N HIS A 172 -12.05 6.58 -29.21
CA HIS A 172 -12.80 6.86 -27.99
C HIS A 172 -12.89 5.61 -27.11
N ASP A 173 -13.25 4.48 -27.71
CA ASP A 173 -13.38 3.21 -27.00
C ASP A 173 -12.02 2.68 -26.51
N ARG A 174 -10.94 2.89 -27.28
CA ARG A 174 -9.59 2.51 -26.89
C ARG A 174 -9.06 3.29 -25.69
N TYR A 175 -9.41 4.57 -25.56
CA TYR A 175 -9.07 5.30 -24.33
C TYR A 175 -9.74 4.71 -23.09
N LYS A 176 -10.92 4.09 -23.23
CA LYS A 176 -11.55 3.36 -22.13
C LYS A 176 -10.83 2.06 -21.80
N LEU A 177 -10.19 1.41 -22.78
CA LEU A 177 -9.29 0.29 -22.50
C LEU A 177 -8.09 0.71 -21.64
N ASP A 178 -7.52 1.89 -21.88
CA ASP A 178 -6.44 2.43 -21.04
C ASP A 178 -6.92 2.65 -19.59
N GLU A 179 -8.13 3.18 -19.41
CA GLU A 179 -8.74 3.32 -18.08
C GLU A 179 -8.96 1.97 -17.38
N LEU A 180 -9.40 0.94 -18.13
CA LEU A 180 -9.56 -0.41 -17.60
C LEU A 180 -8.22 -1.01 -17.16
N ILE A 181 -7.18 -0.88 -17.98
CA ILE A 181 -5.83 -1.34 -17.66
C ILE A 181 -5.30 -0.64 -16.41
N ASN A 182 -5.51 0.68 -16.31
CA ASN A 182 -5.11 1.46 -15.13
C ASN A 182 -5.86 1.04 -13.86
N PHE A 183 -7.15 0.75 -13.96
CA PHE A 183 -7.92 0.20 -12.83
C PHE A 183 -7.30 -1.11 -12.32
N PHE A 184 -7.02 -2.05 -13.22
CA PHE A 184 -6.40 -3.33 -12.86
C PHE A 184 -4.95 -3.18 -12.37
N THR A 185 -4.23 -2.17 -12.86
CA THR A 185 -2.90 -1.81 -12.34
C THR A 185 -2.99 -1.34 -10.88
N ILE A 186 -3.93 -0.44 -10.57
CA ILE A 186 -4.16 0.03 -9.19
C ILE A 186 -4.57 -1.13 -8.28
N LEU A 187 -5.45 -2.02 -8.77
CA LEU A 187 -5.88 -3.21 -8.05
C LEU A 187 -4.70 -4.15 -7.75
N ALA A 188 -3.82 -4.40 -8.72
CA ALA A 188 -2.67 -5.29 -8.56
C ALA A 188 -1.65 -4.77 -7.53
N TYR A 189 -1.37 -3.47 -7.55
CA TYR A 189 -0.39 -2.84 -6.63
C TYR A 189 -0.96 -2.50 -5.25
N GLN A 190 -2.24 -2.79 -4.98
CA GLN A 190 -2.76 -2.64 -3.62
C GLN A 190 -2.04 -3.61 -2.68
N LYS A 191 -1.56 -3.10 -1.53
CA LYS A 191 -0.78 -3.88 -0.56
C LYS A 191 -1.46 -5.19 -0.13
N ASP A 192 -2.79 -5.21 -0.15
CA ASP A 192 -3.62 -6.35 0.22
C ASP A 192 -4.52 -6.81 -0.95
N ALA A 193 -4.04 -6.73 -2.19
CA ALA A 193 -4.80 -7.07 -3.41
C ALA A 193 -5.49 -8.44 -3.31
N GLY A 194 -4.82 -9.44 -2.73
CA GLY A 194 -5.41 -10.78 -2.49
C GLY A 194 -6.63 -10.75 -1.59
N ASP A 195 -6.61 -9.97 -0.49
CA ASP A 195 -7.78 -9.82 0.39
C ASP A 195 -8.94 -9.11 -0.33
N VAL A 196 -8.61 -8.09 -1.14
CA VAL A 196 -9.60 -7.33 -1.90
C VAL A 196 -10.27 -8.21 -2.94
N ILE A 197 -9.48 -8.97 -3.70
CA ILE A 197 -9.96 -9.92 -4.72
C ILE A 197 -10.76 -11.06 -4.08
N ALA A 198 -10.33 -11.58 -2.92
CA ALA A 198 -11.08 -12.61 -2.20
C ALA A 198 -12.47 -12.14 -1.74
N ARG A 199 -12.63 -10.83 -1.48
CA ARG A 199 -13.91 -10.23 -1.08
C ARG A 199 -14.75 -9.74 -2.28
N CYS A 200 -14.11 -9.37 -3.39
CA CYS A 200 -14.75 -8.81 -4.58
C CYS A 200 -14.19 -9.44 -5.86
N ASP A 201 -14.99 -10.23 -6.56
CA ASP A 201 -14.59 -10.74 -7.88
C ASP A 201 -14.83 -9.68 -8.97
N PHE A 202 -13.74 -9.14 -9.53
CA PHE A 202 -13.75 -8.21 -10.66
C PHE A 202 -13.87 -8.91 -12.04
N SER A 203 -14.35 -10.17 -12.04
CA SER A 203 -14.53 -11.01 -13.22
C SER A 203 -13.22 -11.22 -14.00
N TYR A 204 -12.10 -11.33 -13.29
CA TYR A 204 -10.77 -11.37 -13.88
C TYR A 204 -10.60 -12.48 -14.90
N SER A 205 -11.20 -13.66 -14.67
CA SER A 205 -11.19 -14.78 -15.63
C SER A 205 -11.70 -14.42 -17.03
N TRP A 206 -12.55 -13.39 -17.15
CA TRP A 206 -12.98 -12.89 -18.45
C TRP A 206 -11.89 -12.07 -19.12
N TRP A 207 -11.22 -11.19 -18.39
CA TRP A 207 -10.18 -10.29 -18.91
C TRP A 207 -8.84 -10.99 -19.13
N ARG A 208 -8.52 -11.95 -18.26
CA ARG A 208 -7.24 -12.66 -18.16
C ARG A 208 -6.62 -13.06 -19.51
N PRO A 209 -7.29 -13.80 -20.40
CA PRO A 209 -6.65 -14.21 -21.66
C PRO A 209 -6.30 -13.01 -22.54
N MET A 210 -7.19 -12.02 -22.64
CA MET A 210 -6.98 -10.83 -23.47
C MET A 210 -5.87 -9.93 -22.89
N PHE A 211 -5.78 -9.85 -21.56
CA PHE A 211 -4.71 -9.11 -20.87
C PHE A 211 -3.35 -9.76 -21.10
N TRP A 212 -3.27 -11.09 -21.00
CA TRP A 212 -2.04 -11.83 -21.30
C TRP A 212 -1.61 -11.68 -22.76
N MET A 213 -2.56 -11.72 -23.71
CA MET A 213 -2.28 -11.43 -25.11
C MET A 213 -1.67 -10.04 -25.29
N ILE A 214 -2.27 -9.00 -24.70
CA ILE A 214 -1.74 -7.63 -24.76
C ILE A 214 -0.35 -7.54 -24.13
N ALA A 215 -0.17 -8.10 -22.93
CA ALA A 215 1.08 -8.03 -22.19
C ALA A 215 2.25 -8.67 -22.94
N ILE A 216 2.05 -9.87 -23.51
CA ILE A 216 3.07 -10.56 -24.29
C ILE A 216 3.33 -9.82 -25.62
N ALA A 217 2.28 -9.34 -26.30
CA ALA A 217 2.46 -8.60 -27.56
C ALA A 217 3.19 -7.26 -27.38
N GLN A 218 2.94 -6.55 -26.27
CA GLN A 218 3.68 -5.35 -25.91
C GLN A 218 5.16 -5.65 -25.70
N GLU A 219 5.48 -6.72 -24.96
CA GLU A 219 6.87 -7.17 -24.73
C GLU A 219 7.58 -7.51 -26.04
N LEU A 220 6.96 -8.32 -26.90
CA LEU A 220 7.51 -8.67 -28.20
C LEU A 220 7.77 -7.44 -29.08
N ARG A 221 6.82 -6.51 -29.14
CA ARG A 221 6.96 -5.29 -29.96
C ARG A 221 8.07 -4.38 -29.43
N TYR A 222 8.17 -4.23 -28.10
CA TYR A 222 9.22 -3.45 -27.46
C TYR A 222 10.60 -4.07 -27.70
N ASP A 223 10.72 -5.38 -27.53
CA ASP A 223 12.00 -6.08 -27.67
C ASP A 223 12.51 -6.10 -29.12
N ASN A 224 11.61 -6.15 -30.09
CA ASN A 224 11.96 -6.21 -31.52
C ASN A 224 12.23 -4.85 -32.18
N SER A 225 12.05 -3.72 -31.48
CA SER A 225 12.21 -2.38 -32.06
C SER A 225 13.09 -1.45 -31.21
N PRO A 226 14.34 -1.16 -31.66
CA PRO A 226 15.21 -0.19 -31.00
C PRO A 226 14.60 1.23 -30.95
N THR A 227 13.78 1.59 -31.95
CA THR A 227 13.08 2.88 -31.97
C THR A 227 12.07 2.97 -30.83
N ILE A 228 11.29 1.91 -30.63
CA ILE A 228 10.31 1.85 -29.54
C ILE A 228 11.04 1.88 -28.19
N GLN A 229 12.15 1.15 -28.02
CA GLN A 229 12.93 1.20 -26.78
C GLN A 229 13.47 2.60 -26.48
N LYS A 230 13.88 3.35 -27.52
CA LYS A 230 14.42 4.70 -27.37
C LYS A 230 13.38 5.73 -26.93
N TYR A 231 12.15 5.63 -27.43
CA TYR A 231 11.10 6.64 -27.19
C TYR A 231 9.98 6.16 -26.25
N GLY A 232 9.95 4.89 -25.92
CA GLY A 232 8.97 4.26 -25.03
C GLY A 232 9.41 4.21 -23.58
N THR A 233 8.44 3.98 -22.70
CA THR A 233 8.68 3.70 -21.28
C THR A 233 8.87 2.21 -21.05
N ALA A 234 9.37 1.84 -19.87
CA ALA A 234 9.37 0.44 -19.44
C ALA A 234 7.95 -0.15 -19.46
N LEU A 235 7.87 -1.45 -19.75
CA LEU A 235 6.62 -2.20 -19.79
C LEU A 235 6.26 -2.70 -18.39
N TYR A 236 5.12 -2.23 -17.86
CA TYR A 236 4.65 -2.66 -16.53
C TYR A 236 3.47 -3.64 -16.62
N PHE A 237 2.78 -3.71 -17.75
CA PHE A 237 1.52 -4.45 -17.81
C PHE A 237 1.70 -5.96 -17.64
N LYS A 238 2.78 -6.55 -18.15
CA LYS A 238 3.08 -7.98 -17.91
C LYS A 238 3.26 -8.29 -16.43
N GLU A 239 3.94 -7.43 -15.68
CA GLU A 239 4.10 -7.58 -14.23
C GLU A 239 2.76 -7.44 -13.51
N VAL A 240 1.93 -6.46 -13.90
CA VAL A 240 0.57 -6.30 -13.37
C VAL A 240 -0.26 -7.56 -13.57
N VAL A 241 -0.27 -8.14 -14.77
CA VAL A 241 -1.05 -9.35 -15.06
C VAL A 241 -0.53 -10.56 -14.26
N LYS A 242 0.80 -10.68 -14.04
CA LYS A 242 1.37 -11.68 -13.13
C LYS A 242 0.87 -11.54 -11.70
N MET A 243 0.91 -10.32 -11.15
CA MET A 243 0.43 -10.04 -9.80
C MET A 243 -1.06 -10.34 -9.65
N LEU A 244 -1.86 -10.05 -10.68
CA LEU A 244 -3.29 -10.41 -10.70
C LEU A 244 -3.49 -11.93 -10.72
N ASP A 245 -2.75 -12.67 -11.55
CA ASP A 245 -2.80 -14.14 -11.55
C ASP A 245 -2.48 -14.70 -10.16
N GLU A 246 -1.41 -14.22 -9.51
CA GLU A 246 -1.04 -14.63 -8.16
C GLU A 246 -2.12 -14.30 -7.13
N ALA A 247 -2.70 -13.10 -7.19
CA ALA A 247 -3.77 -12.67 -6.28
C ALA A 247 -5.07 -13.47 -6.46
N TYR A 248 -5.33 -13.97 -7.67
CA TYR A 248 -6.43 -14.89 -7.97
C TYR A 248 -6.07 -16.38 -7.77
N ALA A 249 -4.89 -16.68 -7.21
CA ALA A 249 -4.36 -18.04 -7.04
C ALA A 249 -4.27 -18.85 -8.35
N LEU A 250 -4.00 -18.16 -9.46
CA LEU A 250 -3.74 -18.71 -10.78
C LEU A 250 -2.24 -18.76 -11.03
N LYS A 251 -1.78 -19.73 -11.85
CA LYS A 251 -0.38 -19.78 -12.29
C LYS A 251 -0.15 -18.69 -13.36
N PRO A 252 0.80 -17.75 -13.17
CA PRO A 252 1.16 -16.80 -14.20
C PRO A 252 1.70 -17.46 -15.47
N ILE A 253 1.48 -16.82 -16.62
CA ILE A 253 1.99 -17.26 -17.92
C ILE A 253 3.42 -16.74 -18.10
N GLU A 254 4.32 -17.62 -18.50
CA GLU A 254 5.74 -17.29 -18.73
C GLU A 254 6.11 -17.29 -20.22
N THR A 255 5.42 -18.10 -21.03
CA THR A 255 5.79 -18.33 -22.44
C THR A 255 4.63 -18.13 -23.40
N GLY A 256 4.95 -17.86 -24.68
CA GLY A 256 3.96 -17.78 -25.76
C GLY A 256 3.19 -19.08 -25.98
N ILE A 257 3.83 -20.24 -25.75
CA ILE A 257 3.19 -21.56 -25.82
C ILE A 257 2.09 -21.70 -24.76
N GLU A 258 2.39 -21.34 -23.51
CA GLU A 258 1.40 -21.34 -22.43
C GLU A 258 0.24 -20.36 -22.71
N LEU A 259 0.51 -19.23 -23.36
CA LEU A 259 -0.55 -18.32 -23.84
C LEU A 259 -1.44 -19.00 -24.89
N VAL A 260 -0.85 -19.62 -25.91
CA VAL A 260 -1.59 -20.32 -26.96
C VAL A 260 -2.46 -21.43 -26.36
N ASP A 261 -1.92 -22.19 -25.41
CA ASP A 261 -2.68 -23.23 -24.69
C ASP A 261 -3.87 -22.66 -23.93
N LEU A 262 -3.75 -21.45 -23.36
CA LEU A 262 -4.85 -20.77 -22.69
C LEU A 262 -5.96 -20.34 -23.68
N ILE A 263 -5.60 -19.86 -24.87
CA ILE A 263 -6.56 -19.20 -25.77
C ILE A 263 -7.14 -20.09 -26.87
N LYS A 264 -6.38 -21.08 -27.36
CA LYS A 264 -6.70 -21.86 -28.58
C LYS A 264 -8.06 -22.57 -28.53
N GLU A 265 -8.42 -23.07 -27.36
CA GLU A 265 -9.66 -23.81 -27.10
C GLU A 265 -10.60 -23.04 -26.17
N HIS A 266 -10.26 -21.79 -25.82
CA HIS A 266 -11.07 -21.00 -24.91
C HIS A 266 -12.47 -20.81 -25.50
N PRO A 267 -13.55 -21.26 -24.84
CA PRO A 267 -14.87 -21.37 -25.45
C PRO A 267 -15.40 -20.02 -25.89
N LYS A 268 -15.16 -18.97 -25.09
CA LYS A 268 -15.58 -17.61 -25.39
C LYS A 268 -14.81 -16.99 -26.56
N LEU A 269 -13.47 -17.01 -26.52
CA LEU A 269 -12.64 -16.48 -27.59
C LEU A 269 -12.94 -17.20 -28.91
N SER A 270 -12.97 -18.53 -28.88
CA SER A 270 -13.13 -19.35 -30.08
C SER A 270 -14.52 -19.25 -30.69
N LYS A 271 -15.59 -19.41 -29.88
CA LYS A 271 -16.97 -19.48 -30.42
C LYS A 271 -17.66 -18.13 -30.49
N GLN A 272 -17.48 -17.28 -29.48
CA GLN A 272 -18.20 -16.01 -29.37
C GLN A 272 -17.43 -14.87 -30.03
N TYR A 273 -16.11 -14.80 -29.83
CA TYR A 273 -15.28 -13.71 -30.35
C TYR A 273 -14.58 -14.05 -31.66
N GLN A 274 -14.87 -15.22 -32.25
CA GLN A 274 -14.32 -15.63 -33.55
C GLN A 274 -12.79 -15.51 -33.60
N LEU A 275 -12.09 -16.03 -32.57
CA LEU A 275 -10.63 -15.92 -32.42
C LEU A 275 -9.91 -16.21 -33.74
N ASP A 276 -9.09 -15.25 -34.19
CA ASP A 276 -8.28 -15.39 -35.40
C ASP A 276 -7.31 -16.58 -35.27
N ASP A 277 -7.18 -17.37 -36.34
CA ASP A 277 -6.31 -18.55 -36.34
C ASP A 277 -4.84 -18.16 -36.20
N LEU A 278 -4.47 -16.95 -36.63
CA LEU A 278 -3.12 -16.41 -36.42
C LEU A 278 -2.79 -16.28 -34.93
N HIS A 279 -3.77 -15.95 -34.08
CA HIS A 279 -3.54 -15.91 -32.62
C HIS A 279 -3.29 -17.29 -32.02
N LYS A 280 -3.58 -18.39 -32.73
CA LYS A 280 -3.36 -19.76 -32.24
C LYS A 280 -1.98 -20.31 -32.61
N LEU A 281 -1.18 -19.56 -33.37
CA LEU A 281 0.13 -19.98 -33.83
C LEU A 281 1.21 -19.55 -32.81
N PRO A 282 1.99 -20.48 -32.22
CA PRO A 282 3.03 -20.15 -31.24
C PRO A 282 4.07 -19.14 -31.75
N GLU A 283 4.43 -19.23 -33.03
CA GLU A 283 5.36 -18.30 -33.70
C GLU A 283 4.93 -16.82 -33.67
N GLN A 284 3.64 -16.53 -33.43
CA GLN A 284 3.13 -15.17 -33.28
C GLN A 284 3.33 -14.59 -31.87
N TRP A 285 3.79 -15.42 -30.93
CA TRP A 285 3.92 -15.11 -29.50
C TRP A 285 5.32 -15.37 -28.94
N GLU A 286 6.28 -15.66 -29.81
CA GLU A 286 7.68 -15.87 -29.45
C GLU A 286 8.56 -14.76 -30.03
N LYS A 287 9.71 -14.54 -29.39
CA LYS A 287 10.74 -13.63 -29.93
C LYS A 287 11.28 -14.24 -31.22
N THR A 288 11.29 -13.46 -32.29
CA THR A 288 12.06 -13.81 -33.48
C THR A 288 13.53 -13.87 -33.07
N GLN A 289 14.16 -15.05 -33.16
CA GLN A 289 15.59 -15.23 -32.91
C GLN A 289 16.44 -14.45 -33.91
#